data_AF-A0A7W4GUT4-F1
#
_entry.id   AF-A0A7W4GUT4-F1
#
_cell.length_a   1.000
_cell.length_b   1.000
_cell.length_c   1.000
_cell.angle_alpha   90.00
_cell.angle_beta   90.00
_cell.angle_gamma   90.00
#
_symmetry.space_group_name_H-M   'P 1'
#
loop_
_entity.id
_entity.type
_entity.pdbx_description
1 polymer ?
#
loop_
_entity_poly.entity_id
_entity_poly.type
_entity_poly.pdbx_seq_one_letter_code
_entity_poly.pdbx_strand_id
1 'polypeptide(L)' 'MSTNAETRRKRRPDAKCPLRPGDPCTLCQVSVTGPHDCGLVYLIMDDPESREAWAESRRKQHQ' A
#
# COMPACT_ATOMS: atom_id res chain seq x y z
N MET A 1 21.47 -28.52 -20.22
CA MET A 1 20.37 -27.87 -20.96
C MET A 1 19.26 -27.52 -19.98
N SER A 2 19.19 -26.26 -19.54
CA SER A 2 17.97 -25.65 -19.01
C SER A 2 18.02 -24.20 -19.46
N THR A 3 17.16 -23.90 -20.42
CA THR A 3 17.12 -22.69 -21.22
C THR A 3 16.85 -21.45 -20.37
N ASN A 4 17.51 -20.34 -20.72
CA ASN A 4 17.29 -18.94 -20.30
C ASN A 4 15.87 -18.40 -20.65
N ALA A 5 14.85 -19.25 -20.52
CA ALA A 5 13.47 -19.04 -20.89
C ALA A 5 12.55 -18.97 -19.66
N GLU A 6 13.09 -18.68 -18.47
CA GLU A 6 12.28 -18.15 -17.39
C GLU A 6 11.99 -16.70 -17.72
N THR A 7 10.96 -16.56 -18.57
CA THR A 7 10.20 -15.35 -18.84
C THR A 7 10.46 -14.32 -17.76
N ARG A 8 10.94 -13.13 -18.16
CA ARG A 8 10.82 -11.90 -17.39
C ARG A 8 9.36 -11.77 -16.97
N ARG A 9 8.97 -12.42 -15.88
CA ARG A 9 7.67 -12.27 -15.24
C ARG A 9 7.61 -10.77 -15.04
N LYS A 10 6.75 -10.09 -15.80
CA LYS A 10 6.46 -8.67 -15.58
C LYS A 10 6.11 -8.60 -14.10
N ARG A 11 7.05 -8.14 -13.27
CA ARG A 11 6.84 -8.02 -11.83
C ARG A 11 5.62 -7.12 -11.74
N ARG A 12 4.53 -7.64 -11.18
CA ARG A 12 3.38 -6.79 -10.91
C ARG A 12 3.89 -5.64 -10.05
N PRO A 13 3.53 -4.38 -10.34
CA PRO A 13 3.90 -3.28 -9.47
C PRO A 13 3.47 -3.64 -8.05
N ASP A 14 4.40 -3.49 -7.09
CA ASP A 14 4.08 -3.72 -5.69
C ASP A 14 2.95 -2.77 -5.28
N ALA A 15 1.93 -3.31 -4.62
CA ALA A 15 0.81 -2.51 -4.14
C ALA A 15 1.35 -1.46 -3.16
N LYS A 16 1.04 -0.18 -3.39
CA LYS A 16 1.49 0.92 -2.52
C LYS A 16 0.63 0.99 -1.27
N CYS A 17 1.24 1.32 -0.13
CA CYS A 17 0.49 1.55 1.11
C CYS A 17 -0.18 2.94 1.05
N PRO A 18 -1.53 3.05 1.14
CA PRO A 18 -2.20 4.35 1.12
C PRO A 18 -1.68 5.27 2.22
N LEU A 19 -1.43 4.72 3.42
CA LEU A 19 -1.01 5.45 4.61
C LEU A 19 0.48 5.83 4.62
N ARG A 20 1.30 5.22 3.76
CA ARG A 20 2.74 5.52 3.60
C ARG A 20 3.04 5.83 2.13
N PRO A 21 2.71 7.04 1.66
CA PRO A 21 2.85 7.39 0.26
C PRO A 21 4.34 7.38 -0.14
N GLY A 22 4.64 6.75 -1.27
CA GLY A 22 6.02 6.58 -1.74
C GLY A 22 6.58 5.19 -1.45
N ASP A 23 6.09 4.51 -0.42
CA ASP A 23 6.54 3.16 -0.07
C ASP A 23 5.61 2.07 -0.63
N PRO A 24 6.16 0.93 -1.08
CA PRO A 24 5.36 -0.28 -1.28
C PRO A 24 4.81 -0.77 0.06
N CYS A 25 3.74 -1.57 0.02
CA CYS A 25 3.27 -2.29 1.19
C CYS A 25 4.35 -3.28 1.65
N THR A 26 4.76 -3.18 2.92
CA THR A 26 5.78 -4.05 3.53
C THR A 26 5.19 -5.17 4.40
N LEU A 27 3.87 -5.37 4.33
CA LEU A 27 3.15 -6.37 5.13
C LEU A 27 3.45 -6.24 6.64
N CYS A 28 3.46 -5.00 7.15
CA CYS A 28 3.86 -4.70 8.53
C CYS A 28 2.88 -5.20 9.61
N GLN A 29 1.70 -5.67 9.21
CA GLN A 29 0.67 -6.22 10.10
C GLN A 29 0.54 -7.73 9.86
N VAL A 30 0.28 -8.48 10.94
CA VAL A 30 0.12 -9.94 10.87
C VAL A 30 -1.07 -10.32 9.99
N SER A 31 -0.90 -11.38 9.19
CA SER A 31 -1.92 -11.94 8.30
C SER A 31 -2.40 -11.01 7.17
N VAL A 32 -1.70 -9.92 6.89
CA VAL A 32 -1.99 -9.02 5.77
C VAL A 32 -1.23 -9.50 4.53
N THR A 33 -1.92 -9.54 3.40
CA THR A 33 -1.35 -9.87 2.07
C THR A 33 -1.24 -8.63 1.17
N GLY A 34 -1.86 -7.51 1.56
CA GLY A 34 -1.68 -6.20 0.93
C GLY A 34 -2.55 -5.09 1.54
N PRO A 35 -2.66 -3.93 0.87
CA PRO A 35 -3.49 -2.83 1.39
C PRO A 35 -4.98 -3.16 1.53
N HIS A 36 -5.50 -4.11 0.73
CA HIS A 36 -6.92 -4.44 0.69
C HIS A 36 -7.39 -5.26 1.92
N ASP A 37 -6.50 -6.01 2.58
CA ASP A 37 -6.81 -6.78 3.79
C ASP A 37 -6.13 -6.20 5.04
N CYS A 38 -5.59 -4.98 4.96
CA CYS A 38 -5.02 -4.28 6.10
C CYS A 38 -6.12 -3.58 6.92
N GLY A 39 -6.30 -4.01 8.17
CA GLY A 39 -7.30 -3.41 9.07
C GLY A 39 -7.10 -1.92 9.32
N LEU A 40 -5.86 -1.42 9.37
CA LEU A 40 -5.59 0.01 9.53
C LEU A 40 -6.02 0.82 8.30
N VAL A 41 -5.79 0.29 7.10
CA VAL A 41 -6.25 0.94 5.85
C VAL A 41 -7.77 1.00 5.83
N TYR A 42 -8.45 -0.08 6.23
CA TYR A 42 -9.91 -0.10 6.35
C TYR A 42 -10.42 1.03 7.27
N LEU A 43 -9.91 1.12 8.50
CA LEU A 43 -10.36 2.12 9.47
C LEU A 43 -10.20 3.57 8.98
N ILE A 44 -9.09 3.89 8.31
CA ILE A 44 -8.81 5.26 7.88
C ILE A 44 -9.47 5.60 6.54
N MET A 45 -9.52 4.66 5.60
CA MET A 45 -9.93 4.94 4.22
C MET A 45 -11.42 4.71 3.95
N ASP A 46 -12.08 3.89 4.77
CA ASP A 46 -13.52 3.61 4.67
C ASP A 46 -14.35 4.73 5.32
N ASP A 47 -13.89 5.25 6.45
CA ASP A 47 -14.55 6.36 7.15
C ASP A 47 -14.24 7.72 6.48
N PRO A 48 -15.27 8.47 5.99
CA PRO A 48 -15.05 9.72 5.26
C PRO A 48 -14.34 10.81 6.06
N GLU A 49 -14.68 10.95 7.34
CA GLU A 49 -14.10 11.97 8.22
C GLU A 49 -12.62 11.68 8.48
N SER A 50 -12.31 10.43 8.81
CA SER A 50 -10.94 9.95 9.02
C SER A 50 -10.09 10.12 7.75
N ARG A 51 -10.68 9.83 6.58
CA ARG A 51 -9.99 9.98 5.29
C ARG A 51 -9.68 11.44 4.98
N GLU A 52 -10.60 12.36 5.29
CA GLU A 52 -10.39 13.80 5.11
C GLU A 52 -9.32 14.34 6.06
N ALA A 53 -9.41 13.99 7.35
CA ALA A 53 -8.43 14.37 8.36
C ALA A 53 -7.03 13.86 8.01
N TRP A 54 -6.93 12.62 7.52
CA TRP A 54 -5.66 12.07 7.04
C TRP A 54 -5.13 12.82 5.80
N ALA A 55 -5.99 13.15 4.83
CA ALA A 55 -5.61 13.91 3.66
C ALA A 55 -5.12 15.32 4.03
N GLU A 56 -5.75 15.98 5.00
CA GLU A 56 -5.28 17.25 5.57
C GLU A 56 -3.91 17.11 6.23
N SER A 57 -3.73 16.10 7.08
CA SER A 57 -2.44 15.83 7.73
C SER A 57 -1.32 15.67 6.71
N ARG A 58 -1.58 14.94 5.61
CA ARG A 58 -0.61 14.82 4.51
C ARG A 58 -0.27 16.15 3.86
N ARG A 59 -1.26 17.01 3.59
CA ARG A 59 -1.01 18.34 2.99
C ARG A 59 -0.13 19.20 3.90
N LYS A 60 -0.30 19.11 5.22
CA LYS A 60 0.51 19.82 6.21
C LYS A 60 1.94 19.29 6.30
N GLN A 61 2.14 17.98 6.19
CA GLN A 61 3.47 17.35 6.27
C GLN A 61 4.36 17.59 5.04
N HIS A 62 3.78 17.96 3.89
CA HIS A 62 4.50 18.23 2.64
C HIS A 62 4.70 19.73 2.35
N GLN A 63 4.33 20.60 3.30
CA GLN A 63 4.65 22.04 3.30
C GLN A 63 5.97 22.26 4.02
#